data_AF-A0A942CLF3-F1
#
_entry.id   AF-A0A942CLF3-F1
#
_cell.length_a   1.000
_cell.length_b   1.000
_cell.length_c   1.000
_cell.angle_alpha   90.00
_cell.angle_beta   90.00
_cell.angle_gamma   90.00
#
_symmetry.space_group_name_H-M   'P 1'
#
loop_
_entity.id
_entity.type
_entity.pdbx_description
1 polymer ?
#
loop_
_entity_poly.entity_id
_entity_poly.type
_entity_poly.pdbx_seq_one_letter_code
_entity_poly.pdbx_strand_id
1 'polypeptide(L)'
;MSSLALAADVAATCVVAPFVGSALGASGRVDALLLPRRSIRALGTRLATVFGTGVALTGLVSAVHLAGSSFSDQTAFHMSRVVLLACASTAMVAAGTCAAATLRDPLDAGAVVSLASLVAAFACLGAGPAIDLLPRSLLGFALAVSPFTAAASAAGLDIMHDEWIYRLSPLAHEQLPFVDWRLSAAAYVFAAVLCTVATSWRTSRRRDLAPDQA
;
A
#
# COMPACT_ATOMS: atom_id res chain seq x y z
N MET A 1 -8.89 6.21 21.05
CA MET A 1 -9.11 5.08 20.12
C MET A 1 -8.16 3.96 20.53
N SER A 2 -8.59 2.70 20.55
CA SER A 2 -7.73 1.61 21.03
C SER A 2 -6.69 1.22 19.97
N SER A 3 -5.49 0.84 20.40
CA SER A 3 -4.43 0.25 19.56
C SER A 3 -4.92 -0.95 18.76
N LEU A 4 -5.91 -1.68 19.28
CA LEU A 4 -6.63 -2.76 18.61
C LEU A 4 -7.34 -2.34 17.32
N ALA A 5 -7.99 -1.17 17.31
CA ALA A 5 -8.68 -0.68 16.10
C ALA A 5 -7.67 -0.35 14.99
N LEU A 6 -6.54 0.25 15.36
CA LEU A 6 -5.45 0.54 14.44
C LEU A 6 -4.83 -0.73 13.84
N ALA A 7 -4.61 -1.74 14.69
CA ALA A 7 -4.10 -3.04 14.25
C ALA A 7 -5.07 -3.75 13.29
N ALA A 8 -6.39 -3.64 13.55
CA ALA A 8 -7.42 -4.19 12.67
C ALA A 8 -7.43 -3.49 11.29
N ASP A 9 -7.35 -2.16 11.25
CA ASP A 9 -7.28 -1.39 10.00
C ASP A 9 -6.03 -1.79 9.18
N VAL A 10 -4.86 -1.86 9.83
CA VAL A 10 -3.60 -2.26 9.19
C VAL A 10 -3.69 -3.71 8.67
N ALA A 11 -4.21 -4.63 9.46
CA ALA A 11 -4.39 -6.02 9.05
C ALA A 11 -5.34 -6.14 7.86
N ALA A 12 -6.46 -5.42 7.87
CA ALA A 12 -7.41 -5.38 6.76
C ALA A 12 -6.73 -4.85 5.47
N THR A 13 -5.98 -3.75 5.55
CA THR A 13 -5.25 -3.19 4.41
C THR A 13 -4.13 -4.11 3.91
N CYS A 14 -3.39 -4.76 4.81
CA CYS A 14 -2.25 -5.61 4.44
C CYS A 14 -2.67 -6.98 3.90
N VAL A 15 -3.84 -7.49 4.29
CA VAL A 15 -4.33 -8.83 3.93
C VAL A 15 -5.41 -8.75 2.85
N VAL A 16 -6.47 -7.97 3.07
CA VAL A 16 -7.65 -7.99 2.17
C VAL A 16 -7.34 -7.29 0.84
N ALA A 17 -6.67 -6.13 0.87
CA ALA A 17 -6.44 -5.33 -0.32
C ALA A 17 -5.58 -6.05 -1.39
N PRO A 18 -4.51 -6.80 -1.05
CA PRO A 18 -3.79 -7.61 -2.03
C PRO A 18 -4.63 -8.70 -2.69
N PHE A 19 -5.51 -9.39 -1.94
CA PHE A 19 -6.40 -10.40 -2.52
C PHE A 19 -7.45 -9.77 -3.45
N VAL A 20 -7.98 -8.60 -3.11
CA VAL A 20 -8.87 -7.86 -4.02
C VAL A 20 -8.11 -7.50 -5.31
N GLY A 21 -6.89 -7.00 -5.19
CA GLY A 21 -6.04 -6.71 -6.35
C GLY A 21 -5.72 -7.94 -7.18
N SER A 22 -5.36 -9.07 -6.54
CA SER A 22 -5.03 -10.29 -7.26
C SER A 22 -6.26 -10.87 -7.98
N ALA A 23 -7.43 -10.86 -7.34
CA ALA A 23 -8.70 -11.26 -7.94
C ALA A 23 -9.09 -10.38 -9.14
N LEU A 24 -8.92 -9.05 -9.04
CA LEU A 24 -9.13 -8.12 -10.16
C LEU A 24 -8.15 -8.35 -11.32
N GLY A 25 -6.91 -8.72 -11.02
CA GLY A 25 -5.94 -9.15 -12.04
C GLY A 25 -6.29 -10.50 -12.67
N ALA A 26 -6.91 -11.40 -11.89
CA ALA A 26 -7.29 -12.75 -12.29
C ALA A 26 -8.54 -12.83 -13.14
N SER A 27 -9.55 -12.00 -12.86
CA SER A 27 -10.81 -11.96 -13.63
C SER A 27 -10.54 -11.71 -15.11
N GLY A 28 -9.49 -10.92 -15.42
CA GLY A 28 -8.99 -10.78 -16.78
C GLY A 28 -8.53 -12.08 -17.45
N ARG A 29 -8.13 -13.13 -16.71
CA ARG A 29 -7.72 -14.43 -17.28
C ARG A 29 -8.91 -15.33 -17.59
N VAL A 30 -9.90 -15.40 -16.71
CA VAL A 30 -11.05 -16.32 -16.83
C VAL A 30 -11.95 -15.93 -18.02
N ASP A 31 -12.10 -14.63 -18.29
CA ASP A 31 -12.90 -14.13 -19.42
C ASP A 31 -12.28 -14.35 -20.81
N ALA A 32 -11.08 -14.97 -20.89
CA ALA A 32 -10.46 -15.33 -22.17
C ALA A 32 -11.18 -16.48 -22.91
N LEU A 33 -12.06 -17.20 -22.21
CA LEU A 33 -12.63 -18.47 -22.65
C LEU A 33 -14.09 -18.39 -23.13
N LEU A 34 -14.88 -17.34 -22.79
CA LEU A 34 -16.33 -17.36 -23.06
C LEU A 34 -16.97 -16.07 -23.64
N LEU A 35 -16.28 -14.93 -23.73
CA LEU A 35 -16.88 -13.67 -24.23
C LEU A 35 -15.96 -12.88 -25.18
N PRO A 36 -16.51 -12.02 -26.08
CA PRO A 36 -15.75 -11.24 -27.05
C PRO A 36 -14.65 -10.38 -26.40
N ARG A 37 -13.42 -10.76 -26.72
CA ARG A 37 -12.16 -10.67 -25.94
C ARG A 37 -11.56 -9.29 -25.67
N ARG A 38 -12.12 -8.18 -26.16
CA ARG A 38 -11.44 -6.86 -26.10
C ARG A 38 -11.97 -5.90 -25.03
N SER A 39 -13.22 -6.04 -24.59
CA SER A 39 -13.86 -5.04 -23.71
C SER A 39 -13.54 -5.23 -22.23
N ILE A 40 -13.61 -6.46 -21.71
CA ILE A 40 -13.65 -6.69 -20.25
C ILE A 40 -12.28 -6.58 -19.58
N ARG A 41 -11.19 -7.04 -20.22
CA ARG A 41 -9.81 -6.82 -19.72
C ARG A 41 -9.43 -5.34 -19.68
N ALA A 42 -9.83 -4.60 -20.71
CA ALA A 42 -9.64 -3.16 -20.76
C ALA A 42 -10.50 -2.50 -19.67
N LEU A 43 -11.72 -2.98 -19.43
CA LEU A 43 -12.60 -2.46 -18.41
C LEU A 43 -12.09 -2.72 -16.98
N GLY A 44 -11.63 -3.93 -16.66
CA GLY A 44 -11.09 -4.25 -15.33
C GLY A 44 -9.81 -3.48 -15.00
N THR A 45 -8.88 -3.37 -15.97
CA THR A 45 -7.70 -2.52 -15.82
C THR A 45 -8.05 -1.04 -15.77
N ARG A 46 -9.00 -0.57 -16.59
CA ARG A 46 -9.51 0.82 -16.55
C ARG A 46 -10.21 1.13 -15.25
N LEU A 47 -11.01 0.22 -14.70
CA LEU A 47 -11.70 0.39 -13.42
C LEU A 47 -10.70 0.39 -12.26
N ALA A 48 -9.71 -0.51 -12.26
CA ALA A 48 -8.64 -0.49 -11.27
C ALA A 48 -7.82 0.81 -11.35
N THR A 49 -7.52 1.30 -12.56
CA THR A 49 -6.84 2.60 -12.73
C THR A 49 -7.73 3.76 -12.35
N VAL A 50 -9.00 3.78 -12.74
CA VAL A 50 -9.95 4.87 -12.45
C VAL A 50 -10.21 4.94 -10.96
N PHE A 51 -10.43 3.80 -10.31
CA PHE A 51 -10.60 3.70 -8.87
C PHE A 51 -9.32 4.11 -8.15
N GLY A 52 -8.15 3.61 -8.58
CA GLY A 52 -6.86 4.01 -8.02
C GLY A 52 -6.56 5.50 -8.19
N THR A 53 -6.84 6.07 -9.37
CA THR A 53 -6.68 7.51 -9.62
C THR A 53 -7.70 8.35 -8.85
N GLY A 54 -8.93 7.87 -8.70
CA GLY A 54 -9.98 8.56 -7.95
C GLY A 54 -9.65 8.61 -6.47
N VAL A 55 -9.16 7.50 -5.91
CA VAL A 55 -8.71 7.42 -4.52
C VAL A 55 -7.43 8.25 -4.31
N ALA A 56 -6.49 8.23 -5.26
CA ALA A 56 -5.29 9.08 -5.21
C ALA A 56 -5.64 10.58 -5.32
N LEU A 57 -6.57 10.96 -6.20
CA LEU A 57 -7.07 12.34 -6.34
C LEU A 57 -7.84 12.79 -5.11
N THR A 58 -8.67 11.92 -4.52
CA THR A 58 -9.38 12.23 -3.28
C THR A 58 -8.40 12.41 -2.13
N GLY A 59 -7.37 11.55 -2.03
CA GLY A 59 -6.28 11.71 -1.07
C GLY A 59 -5.49 13.01 -1.27
N LEU A 60 -5.20 13.37 -2.53
CA LEU A 60 -4.52 14.63 -2.88
C LEU A 60 -5.37 15.85 -2.52
N VAL A 61 -6.67 15.85 -2.87
CA VAL A 61 -7.60 16.94 -2.56
C VAL A 61 -7.76 17.09 -1.05
N SER A 62 -7.90 16.00 -0.31
CA SER A 62 -7.95 16.02 1.16
C SER A 62 -6.65 16.55 1.77
N ALA A 63 -5.48 16.18 1.23
CA ALA A 63 -4.19 16.72 1.69
C ALA A 63 -4.04 18.21 1.42
N VAL A 64 -4.46 18.70 0.25
CA VAL A 64 -4.45 20.13 -0.12
C VAL A 64 -5.45 20.92 0.74
N HIS A 65 -6.63 20.35 1.00
CA HIS A 65 -7.63 21.01 1.82
C HIS A 65 -7.20 21.12 3.29
N LEU A 66 -6.60 20.07 3.84
CA LEU A 66 -6.00 20.07 5.19
C LEU A 66 -4.83 21.06 5.33
N ALA A 67 -4.12 21.38 4.24
CA ALA A 67 -3.03 22.35 4.26
C ALA A 67 -3.53 23.81 4.32
N GLY A 68 -4.78 24.08 3.96
CA GLY A 68 -5.33 25.44 3.84
C GLY A 68 -6.40 25.83 4.86
N SER A 69 -6.81 24.93 5.76
CA SER A 69 -7.98 25.14 6.64
C SER A 69 -7.62 25.00 8.12
N SER A 70 -8.05 25.98 8.91
CA SER A 70 -8.00 25.94 10.37
C SER A 70 -9.09 25.02 10.92
N PHE A 71 -8.91 23.71 10.72
CA PHE A 71 -9.78 22.69 11.30
C PHE A 71 -9.55 22.55 12.80
N SER A 72 -10.57 22.08 13.52
CA SER A 72 -10.36 21.57 14.88
C SER A 72 -9.44 20.34 14.83
N ASP A 73 -8.52 20.21 15.78
CA ASP A 73 -7.49 19.15 15.81
C ASP A 73 -8.06 17.74 15.58
N GLN A 74 -9.29 17.49 16.03
CA GLN A 74 -9.97 16.21 15.89
C GLN A 74 -10.38 15.89 14.45
N THR A 75 -10.81 16.88 13.66
CA THR A 75 -11.21 16.64 12.26
C THR A 75 -10.00 16.42 11.35
N ALA A 76 -8.91 17.14 11.60
CA ALA A 76 -7.64 16.93 10.90
C ALA A 76 -7.10 15.51 11.10
N PHE A 77 -7.20 14.99 12.32
CA PHE A 77 -6.83 13.62 12.68
C PHE A 77 -7.64 12.55 11.93
N HIS A 78 -8.96 12.72 11.83
CA HIS A 78 -9.78 11.73 11.12
C HIS A 78 -9.47 11.73 9.62
N MET A 79 -9.23 12.90 9.04
CA MET A 79 -8.93 13.02 7.61
C MET A 79 -7.55 12.45 7.25
N SER A 80 -6.49 12.71 8.04
CA SER A 80 -5.16 12.14 7.78
C SER A 80 -5.19 10.61 7.74
N ARG A 81 -5.94 9.98 8.65
CA ARG A 81 -6.11 8.53 8.71
C ARG A 81 -6.84 7.97 7.49
N VAL A 82 -7.95 8.58 7.10
CA VAL A 82 -8.72 8.14 5.91
C VAL A 82 -7.85 8.24 4.66
N VAL A 83 -7.12 9.35 4.50
CA VAL A 83 -6.21 9.56 3.36
C VAL A 83 -5.11 8.50 3.32
N LEU A 84 -4.46 8.24 4.46
CA LEU A 84 -3.39 7.25 4.49
C LEU A 84 -3.90 5.83 4.19
N LEU A 85 -5.02 5.43 4.81
CA LEU A 85 -5.63 4.11 4.57
C LEU A 85 -6.04 3.95 3.10
N ALA A 86 -6.57 5.00 2.49
CA ALA A 86 -6.90 5.06 1.08
C ALA A 86 -5.65 4.87 0.19
N CYS A 87 -4.56 5.60 0.47
CA CYS A 87 -3.29 5.46 -0.25
C CYS A 87 -2.70 4.06 -0.09
N ALA A 88 -2.62 3.54 1.13
CA ALA A 88 -2.07 2.22 1.42
C ALA A 88 -2.89 1.11 0.77
N SER A 89 -4.22 1.16 0.85
CA SER A 89 -5.10 0.18 0.21
C SER A 89 -4.95 0.20 -1.31
N THR A 90 -4.85 1.39 -1.91
CA THR A 90 -4.62 1.53 -3.35
C THR A 90 -3.28 0.93 -3.77
N ALA A 91 -2.22 1.17 -3.00
CA ALA A 91 -0.91 0.60 -3.25
C ALA A 91 -0.94 -0.94 -3.17
N MET A 92 -1.63 -1.51 -2.17
CA MET A 92 -1.75 -2.96 -1.99
C MET A 92 -2.59 -3.62 -3.10
N VAL A 93 -3.68 -2.98 -3.54
CA VAL A 93 -4.46 -3.44 -4.71
C VAL A 93 -3.59 -3.41 -5.97
N ALA A 94 -2.83 -2.33 -6.19
CA ALA A 94 -1.92 -2.21 -7.33
C ALA A 94 -0.80 -3.27 -7.28
N ALA A 95 -0.25 -3.57 -6.10
CA ALA A 95 0.73 -4.63 -5.90
C ALA A 95 0.12 -6.01 -6.19
N GLY A 96 -1.09 -6.30 -5.68
CA GLY A 96 -1.82 -7.54 -5.93
C GLY A 96 -2.13 -7.76 -7.42
N THR A 97 -2.58 -6.72 -8.13
CA THR A 97 -2.80 -6.77 -9.57
C THR A 97 -1.51 -7.01 -10.36
N CYS A 98 -0.42 -6.34 -9.96
CA CYS A 98 0.90 -6.53 -10.56
C CYS A 98 1.44 -7.95 -10.35
N ALA A 99 1.28 -8.51 -9.15
CA ALA A 99 1.66 -9.88 -8.83
C ALA A 99 0.80 -10.92 -9.58
N ALA A 100 -0.50 -10.67 -9.74
CA ALA A 100 -1.36 -11.51 -10.57
C ALA A 100 -0.99 -11.44 -12.06
N ALA A 101 -0.30 -10.39 -12.52
CA ALA A 101 0.26 -10.33 -13.87
C ALA A 101 1.51 -11.22 -14.05
N THR A 102 2.23 -11.55 -12.97
CA THR A 102 3.43 -12.41 -13.01
C THR A 102 3.14 -13.87 -12.67
N LEU A 103 2.36 -14.12 -11.63
CA LEU A 103 2.12 -15.47 -11.11
C LEU A 103 0.97 -16.15 -11.84
N ARG A 104 0.96 -17.49 -11.84
CA ARG A 104 -0.07 -18.29 -12.52
C ARG A 104 -1.36 -18.36 -11.72
N ASP A 105 -1.27 -18.51 -10.40
CA ASP A 105 -2.41 -18.55 -9.51
C ASP A 105 -2.64 -17.19 -8.83
N PRO A 106 -3.86 -16.63 -8.86
CA PRO A 106 -4.16 -15.37 -8.17
C PRO A 106 -4.18 -15.49 -6.64
N LEU A 107 -4.40 -16.68 -6.08
CA LEU A 107 -4.30 -16.92 -4.63
C LEU A 107 -2.83 -16.81 -4.20
N ASP A 108 -1.90 -17.38 -4.97
CA ASP A 108 -0.46 -17.24 -4.71
C ASP A 108 -0.03 -15.77 -4.79
N ALA A 109 -0.54 -15.01 -5.76
CA ALA A 109 -0.25 -13.57 -5.87
C ALA A 109 -0.75 -12.77 -4.67
N GLY A 110 -1.98 -13.03 -4.22
CA GLY A 110 -2.52 -12.40 -3.02
C GLY A 110 -1.71 -12.76 -1.78
N ALA A 111 -1.36 -14.03 -1.62
CA ALA A 111 -0.58 -14.53 -0.48
C ALA A 111 0.84 -13.95 -0.44
N VAL A 112 1.55 -13.90 -1.57
CA VAL A 112 2.91 -13.35 -1.64
C VAL A 112 2.93 -11.87 -1.30
N VAL A 113 1.99 -11.08 -1.84
CA VAL A 113 1.92 -9.64 -1.56
C VAL A 113 1.48 -9.38 -0.11
N SER A 114 0.55 -10.18 0.42
CA SER A 114 0.15 -10.09 1.84
C SER A 114 1.28 -10.47 2.78
N LEU A 115 2.07 -11.49 2.43
CA LEU A 115 3.24 -11.87 3.21
C LEU A 115 4.30 -10.77 3.16
N ALA A 116 4.58 -10.22 1.97
CA ALA A 116 5.53 -9.14 1.81
C ALA A 116 5.10 -7.87 2.56
N SER A 117 3.80 -7.54 2.58
CA SER A 117 3.27 -6.39 3.32
C SER A 117 3.35 -6.59 4.83
N LEU A 118 3.03 -7.79 5.33
CA LEU A 118 3.18 -8.15 6.74
C LEU A 118 4.65 -8.11 7.16
N VAL A 119 5.55 -8.68 6.35
CA VAL A 119 6.98 -8.58 6.58
C VAL A 119 7.40 -7.12 6.58
N ALA A 120 6.99 -6.29 5.63
CA ALA A 120 7.32 -4.86 5.65
C ALA A 120 6.78 -4.13 6.90
N ALA A 121 5.60 -4.53 7.39
CA ALA A 121 4.99 -3.96 8.60
C ALA A 121 5.80 -4.26 9.87
N PHE A 122 6.29 -5.50 10.00
CA PHE A 122 6.92 -5.98 11.24
C PHE A 122 8.44 -6.13 11.18
N ALA A 123 9.06 -6.15 9.99
CA ALA A 123 10.49 -6.39 9.82
C ALA A 123 11.33 -5.34 10.54
N CYS A 124 10.90 -4.07 10.50
CA CYS A 124 11.60 -3.01 11.24
C CYS A 124 11.54 -3.26 12.76
N LEU A 125 10.44 -3.77 13.29
CA LEU A 125 10.31 -4.05 14.72
C LEU A 125 11.07 -5.31 15.15
N GLY A 126 11.21 -6.29 14.26
CA GLY A 126 11.83 -7.59 14.54
C GLY A 126 13.29 -7.74 14.12
N ALA A 127 13.89 -6.77 13.43
CA ALA A 127 15.24 -6.92 12.87
C ALA A 127 16.36 -6.95 13.93
N GLY A 128 16.07 -6.64 15.20
CA GLY A 128 17.01 -6.80 16.30
C GLY A 128 18.30 -5.97 16.13
N PRO A 129 19.46 -6.44 16.63
CA PRO A 129 20.73 -5.72 16.54
C PRO A 129 21.22 -5.45 15.11
N ALA A 130 20.65 -6.12 14.10
CA ALA A 130 21.03 -5.89 12.70
C ALA A 130 20.63 -4.48 12.21
N ILE A 131 19.70 -3.81 12.90
CA ILE A 131 19.30 -2.42 12.63
C ILE A 131 20.47 -1.45 12.81
N ASP A 132 21.38 -1.72 13.74
CA ASP A 132 22.52 -0.84 14.05
C ASP A 132 23.52 -0.74 12.89
N LEU A 133 23.46 -1.69 11.95
CA LEU A 133 24.28 -1.71 10.74
C LEU A 133 23.67 -0.91 9.58
N LEU A 134 22.41 -0.50 9.69
CA LEU A 134 21.70 0.20 8.63
C LEU A 134 21.90 1.73 8.74
N PRO A 135 22.11 2.43 7.61
CA PRO A 135 22.10 3.88 7.60
C PRO A 135 20.74 4.42 8.09
N ARG A 136 20.76 5.45 8.93
CA ARG A 136 19.53 6.08 9.47
C ARG A 136 18.55 6.52 8.39
N SER A 137 19.03 6.93 7.23
CA SER A 137 18.18 7.28 6.07
C SER A 137 17.40 6.09 5.53
N LEU A 138 18.02 4.91 5.46
CA LEU A 138 17.38 3.68 5.02
C LEU A 138 16.37 3.20 6.07
N LEU A 139 16.72 3.33 7.34
CA LEU A 139 15.80 3.03 8.45
C LEU A 139 14.57 3.94 8.41
N GLY A 140 14.75 5.25 8.27
CA GLY A 140 13.65 6.20 8.12
C GLY A 140 12.76 5.89 6.91
N PHE A 141 13.35 5.49 5.78
CA PHE A 141 12.59 5.03 4.62
C PHE A 141 11.81 3.74 4.90
N ALA A 142 12.43 2.75 5.55
CA ALA A 142 11.78 1.50 5.91
C ALA A 142 10.60 1.73 6.87
N LEU A 143 10.75 2.64 7.83
CA LEU A 143 9.68 3.09 8.71
C LEU A 143 8.60 3.88 7.96
N ALA A 144 8.95 4.68 6.95
CA ALA A 144 7.94 5.38 6.15
C ALA A 144 7.08 4.42 5.32
N VAL A 145 7.65 3.30 4.87
CA VAL A 145 6.95 2.29 4.06
C VAL A 145 6.19 1.27 4.92
N SER A 146 6.54 1.10 6.19
CA SER A 146 5.85 0.16 7.08
C SER A 146 4.39 0.59 7.33
N PRO A 147 3.40 -0.28 7.03
CA PRO A 147 1.98 0.01 7.26
C PRO A 147 1.64 0.33 8.71
N PHE A 148 2.36 -0.27 9.65
CA PHE A 148 2.11 -0.10 11.08
C PHE A 148 2.51 1.30 11.55
N THR A 149 3.73 1.72 11.24
CA THR A 149 4.25 3.06 11.56
C THR A 149 3.52 4.15 10.81
N ALA A 150 3.16 3.90 9.54
CA ALA A 150 2.33 4.81 8.79
C ALA A 150 0.98 5.04 9.49
N ALA A 151 0.24 3.97 9.81
CA ALA A 151 -1.05 4.08 10.49
C ALA A 151 -0.93 4.80 11.84
N ALA A 152 0.11 4.48 12.60
CA ALA A 152 0.43 5.14 13.87
C ALA A 152 0.65 6.64 13.71
N SER A 153 1.47 7.04 12.73
CA SER A 153 1.76 8.44 12.46
C SER A 153 0.52 9.22 12.02
N ALA A 154 -0.36 8.60 11.22
CA ALA A 154 -1.62 9.22 10.82
C ALA A 154 -2.58 9.39 11.99
N ALA A 155 -2.49 8.49 12.99
CA ALA A 155 -3.17 8.59 14.26
C ALA A 155 -2.39 9.44 15.29
N GLY A 156 -1.37 10.21 14.88
CA GLY A 156 -0.59 11.05 15.80
C GLY A 156 0.02 10.30 16.98
N LEU A 157 0.17 8.97 16.87
CA LEU A 157 0.73 8.12 17.91
C LEU A 157 2.22 7.96 17.63
N ASP A 158 3.04 8.41 18.57
CA ASP A 158 4.46 8.13 18.54
C ASP A 158 4.73 6.72 19.06
N ILE A 159 4.49 5.75 18.18
CA ILE A 159 4.61 4.33 18.46
C ILE A 159 6.03 3.94 18.87
N MET A 160 7.07 4.67 18.45
CA MET A 160 8.45 4.36 18.82
C MET A 160 8.76 4.70 20.28
N HIS A 161 7.99 5.63 20.87
CA HIS A 161 8.12 6.02 22.27
C HIS A 161 7.05 5.39 23.17
N ASP A 162 6.27 4.45 22.65
CA ASP A 162 5.29 3.70 23.43
C ASP A 162 6.00 2.66 24.32
N GLU A 163 5.58 2.53 25.58
CA GLU A 163 6.33 1.80 26.61
C GLU A 163 6.54 0.31 26.25
N TRP A 164 5.55 -0.29 25.59
CA TRP A 164 5.65 -1.70 25.17
C TRP A 164 6.63 -1.91 24.03
N ILE A 165 6.70 -0.99 23.05
CA ILE A 165 7.68 -1.05 21.96
C ILE A 165 9.06 -0.74 22.47
N TYR A 166 9.18 0.23 23.38
CA TYR A 166 10.44 0.58 24.00
C TYR A 166 11.10 -0.63 24.67
N ARG A 167 10.31 -1.50 25.31
CA ARG A 167 10.82 -2.73 25.96
C ARG A 167 11.15 -3.86 24.98
N LEU A 168 10.51 -3.92 23.82
CA LEU A 168 10.59 -5.05 22.88
C LEU A 168 11.52 -4.80 21.69
N SER A 169 11.69 -3.54 21.27
CA SER A 169 12.40 -3.17 20.05
C SER A 169 13.66 -2.36 20.38
N PRO A 170 14.86 -2.84 19.98
CA PRO A 170 16.10 -2.05 20.09
C PRO A 170 15.99 -0.70 19.37
N LEU A 171 15.22 -0.67 18.29
CA LEU A 171 15.01 0.49 17.42
C LEU A 171 14.38 1.68 18.17
N ALA A 172 13.62 1.43 19.23
CA ALA A 172 13.04 2.47 20.08
C ALA A 172 14.10 3.25 20.88
N HIS A 173 15.26 2.66 21.13
CA HIS A 173 16.34 3.30 21.88
C HIS A 173 17.17 4.26 21.00
N GLU A 174 17.09 4.15 19.67
CA GLU A 174 17.81 4.99 18.71
C GLU A 174 17.26 6.41 18.56
N GLN A 175 16.18 6.76 19.27
CA GLN A 175 15.55 8.09 19.25
C GLN A 175 15.28 8.62 17.83
N LEU A 176 14.73 7.75 16.98
CA LEU A 176 14.44 8.13 15.61
C LEU A 176 13.37 9.22 15.56
N PRO A 177 13.48 10.17 14.61
CA PRO A 177 12.48 11.22 14.47
C PRO A 177 11.13 10.61 14.10
N PHE A 178 10.07 11.24 14.61
CA PHE A 178 8.70 10.91 14.24
C PHE A 178 8.52 10.99 12.72
N VAL A 179 8.00 9.92 12.13
CA VAL A 179 7.77 9.85 10.68
C VAL A 179 6.48 10.59 10.36
N ASP A 180 6.56 11.62 9.52
CA ASP A 180 5.38 12.33 9.04
C ASP A 180 4.52 11.41 8.16
N TRP A 181 3.23 11.28 8.48
CA TRP A 181 2.27 10.48 7.72
C TRP A 181 2.19 10.87 6.24
N ARG A 182 2.51 12.13 5.91
CA ARG A 182 2.59 12.62 4.53
C ARG A 182 3.66 11.89 3.72
N LEU A 183 4.79 11.56 4.35
CA LEU A 183 5.87 10.82 3.71
C LEU A 183 5.44 9.39 3.40
N SER A 184 4.75 8.72 4.34
CA SER A 184 4.19 7.38 4.11
C SER A 184 3.13 7.39 3.01
N ALA A 185 2.23 8.38 3.01
CA ALA A 185 1.23 8.53 1.96
C ALA A 185 1.89 8.70 0.57
N ALA A 186 2.91 9.55 0.47
CA ALA A 186 3.67 9.74 -0.77
C ALA A 186 4.36 8.44 -1.22
N ALA A 187 4.94 7.67 -0.29
CA ALA A 187 5.56 6.38 -0.60
C ALA A 187 4.53 5.36 -1.13
N TYR A 188 3.33 5.29 -0.54
CA TYR A 188 2.26 4.41 -1.04
C TYR A 188 1.74 4.84 -2.41
N VAL A 189 1.55 6.14 -2.64
CA VAL A 189 1.17 6.66 -3.96
C VAL A 189 2.22 6.30 -5.01
N PHE A 190 3.50 6.49 -4.69
CA PHE A 190 4.60 6.13 -5.56
C PHE A 190 4.61 4.62 -5.88
N ALA A 191 4.46 3.77 -4.86
CA ALA A 191 4.35 2.31 -5.04
C ALA A 191 3.16 1.92 -5.93
N ALA A 192 2.01 2.56 -5.74
CA ALA A 192 0.81 2.34 -6.56
C ALA A 192 1.06 2.70 -8.04
N VAL A 193 1.67 3.86 -8.29
CA VAL A 193 2.03 4.32 -9.63
C VAL A 193 3.00 3.34 -10.29
N LEU A 194 4.07 2.93 -9.59
CA LEU A 194 5.05 1.97 -10.10
C LEU A 194 4.39 0.63 -10.47
N CYS A 195 3.56 0.07 -9.59
CA CYS A 195 2.86 -1.19 -9.86
C CYS A 195 1.90 -1.07 -11.05
N THR A 196 1.21 0.06 -11.16
CA THR A 196 0.29 0.33 -12.28
C THR A 196 1.03 0.46 -13.61
N VAL A 197 2.14 1.22 -13.64
CA VAL A 197 2.99 1.37 -14.83
C VAL A 197 3.63 0.04 -15.23
N ALA A 198 4.13 -0.75 -14.26
CA ALA A 198 4.69 -2.06 -14.54
C ALA A 198 3.65 -3.01 -15.16
N THR A 199 2.41 -2.96 -14.66
CA THR A 199 1.29 -3.76 -15.18
C THR A 199 0.88 -3.30 -16.59
N SER A 200 0.77 -2.00 -16.82
CA SER A 200 0.42 -1.45 -18.14
C SER A 200 1.49 -1.77 -19.18
N TRP A 201 2.77 -1.61 -18.84
CA TRP A 201 3.87 -1.88 -19.76
C TRP A 201 3.96 -3.36 -20.16
N ARG A 202 3.73 -4.28 -19.21
CA ARG A 202 3.70 -5.73 -19.48
C ARG A 202 2.50 -6.12 -20.34
N THR A 203 1.34 -5.52 -20.12
CA THR A 203 0.15 -5.81 -20.94
C THR A 203 0.30 -5.30 -22.37
N SER A 204 0.96 -4.16 -22.58
CA SER A 204 1.30 -3.66 -23.93
C SER A 204 2.28 -4.58 -24.65
N ARG A 205 3.41 -4.96 -24.04
CA ARG A 205 4.40 -5.85 -24.67
C ARG A 205 3.83 -7.20 -25.10
N ARG A 206 2.87 -7.76 -24.34
CA ARG A 206 2.21 -9.02 -24.71
C ARG A 206 1.33 -8.89 -25.96
N ARG A 207 0.81 -7.69 -26.28
CA ARG A 207 0.03 -7.46 -27.51
C ARG A 207 0.95 -7.43 -28.72
N ASP A 208 2.11 -6.80 -28.60
CA ASP A 208 3.06 -6.63 -29.70
C ASP A 208 3.69 -7.95 -30.16
N LEU A 209 3.75 -8.96 -29.26
CA LEU A 209 4.28 -10.29 -29.54
C LEU A 209 3.25 -11.29 -30.09
N ALA A 210 1.97 -10.91 -30.17
CA ALA A 210 0.91 -11.75 -30.73
C ALA A 210 0.28 -11.22 -32.02
N PRO A 211 1.04 -10.66 -33.00
CA PRO A 211 0.45 -10.12 -34.23
C PRO A 211 -0.08 -11.22 -35.16
N ASP A 212 0.48 -12.43 -35.11
CA ASP A 212 0.20 -13.51 -36.09
C ASP A 212 -1.01 -14.40 -35.76
N GLN A 213 -1.81 -14.05 -34.75
CA GLN A 213 -3.02 -14.80 -34.35
C GLN A 213 -4.33 -14.03 -34.57
N ALA A 214 -4.28 -12.91 -35.28
CA ALA A 214 -5.44 -12.08 -35.65
C ALA A 214 -5.73 -12.21 -37.15
#